data_AF-A0A534A593-F1
#
_entry.id   AF-A0A534A593-F1
#
_cell.length_a   1.000
_cell.length_b   1.000
_cell.length_c   1.000
_cell.angle_alpha   90.00
_cell.angle_beta   90.00
_cell.angle_gamma   90.00
#
_symmetry.space_group_name_H-M   'P 1'
#
loop_
_entity.id
_entity.type
_entity.pdbx_description
1 polymer ?
#
loop_
_entity_poly.entity_id
_entity_poly.type
_entity_poly.pdbx_seq_one_letter_code
_entity_poly.pdbx_strand_id
1 'polypeptide(L)'
;IGEMKRERIHPQSIATSATVAARLKDTKAADNFRNLFEVPVLFYPALIVAFLTAQVSATTLALAWIFVALRMMHSAIQCGYNKVMHRFYVYVSSSWVLWILWAVLAFGLLK
;
A
#
# COMPACT_ATOMS: atom_id res chain seq x y z
N ILE A 1 5.57 18.07 -6.74
CA ILE A 1 5.52 18.94 -7.94
C ILE A 1 5.04 20.35 -7.60
N GLY A 2 3.91 20.51 -6.89
CA GLY A 2 3.43 21.84 -6.46
C GLY A 2 4.44 22.62 -5.60
N GLU A 3 5.07 21.95 -4.63
CA GLU A 3 6.13 22.54 -3.78
C GLU A 3 7.36 22.96 -4.59
N MET A 4 7.87 22.09 -5.48
CA MET A 4 9.03 22.42 -6.34
C MET A 4 8.80 23.66 -7.21
N LYS A 5 7.58 23.83 -7.76
CA LYS A 5 7.22 24.99 -8.57
C LYS A 5 7.10 26.27 -7.71
N ARG A 6 6.54 26.15 -6.51
CA ARG A 6 6.39 27.26 -5.54
C ARG A 6 7.74 27.73 -5.01
N GLU A 7 8.63 26.80 -4.69
CA GLU A 7 9.93 27.06 -4.04
C GLU A 7 11.09 27.10 -5.04
N ARG A 8 10.81 27.02 -6.35
CA ARG A 8 11.79 27.05 -7.46
C ARG A 8 12.93 26.04 -7.27
N ILE A 9 12.61 24.86 -6.75
CA ILE A 9 13.59 23.79 -6.56
C ILE A 9 13.83 23.13 -7.92
N HIS A 10 15.05 23.27 -8.44
CA HIS A 10 15.45 22.67 -9.71
C HIS A 10 15.41 21.12 -9.61
N PRO A 11 14.76 20.38 -10.53
CA PRO A 11 14.62 18.92 -10.43
C PRO A 11 15.95 18.17 -10.26
N GLN A 12 16.99 18.61 -10.97
CA GLN A 12 18.33 18.00 -10.86
C GLN A 12 18.95 18.16 -9.46
N SER A 13 18.54 19.17 -8.69
CA SER A 13 19.07 19.41 -7.33
C SER A 13 18.51 18.44 -6.29
N ILE A 14 17.49 17.65 -6.65
CA ILE A 14 16.86 16.63 -5.80
C ILE A 14 16.87 15.25 -6.48
N ALA A 15 17.92 14.94 -7.25
CA ALA A 15 18.02 13.69 -8.00
C ALA A 15 18.06 12.42 -7.12
N THR A 16 18.41 12.54 -5.83
CA THR A 16 18.53 11.41 -4.91
C THR A 16 17.50 11.47 -3.79
N SER A 17 17.11 10.31 -3.26
CA SER A 17 16.20 10.20 -2.12
C SER A 17 16.70 10.96 -0.88
N ALA A 18 18.02 11.00 -0.65
CA ALA A 18 18.63 11.78 0.43
C ALA A 18 18.44 13.29 0.23
N THR A 19 18.67 13.80 -0.99
CA THR A 19 18.47 15.23 -1.30
C THR A 19 17.00 15.63 -1.31
N VAL A 20 16.09 14.71 -1.68
CA VAL A 20 14.64 14.90 -1.59
C VAL A 20 14.21 15.08 -0.13
N ALA A 21 14.64 14.17 0.75
CA ALA A 21 14.32 14.23 2.18
C ALA A 21 14.86 15.50 2.85
N ALA A 22 15.99 16.03 2.38
CA ALA A 22 16.59 17.25 2.92
C ALA A 22 15.88 18.54 2.44
N ARG A 23 15.16 18.51 1.30
CA ARG A 23 14.66 19.72 0.64
C ARG A 23 13.15 19.81 0.45
N LEU A 24 12.43 18.69 0.48
CA LEU A 24 10.96 18.70 0.39
C LEU A 24 10.35 18.57 1.78
N LYS A 25 9.38 19.43 2.09
CA LYS A 25 8.59 19.34 3.31
C LYS A 25 7.36 18.46 3.13
N ASP A 26 6.80 18.39 1.92
CA ASP A 26 5.66 17.53 1.63
C ASP A 26 6.09 16.20 1.00
N THR A 27 6.37 15.22 1.86
CA THR A 27 6.76 13.86 1.45
C THR A 27 5.60 12.86 1.45
N LYS A 28 4.38 13.28 1.79
CA LYS A 28 3.24 12.36 2.07
C LYS A 28 2.99 11.34 0.95
N ALA A 29 2.99 11.81 -0.30
CA ALA A 29 2.75 10.97 -1.46
C ALA A 29 3.92 9.99 -1.72
N ALA A 30 5.16 10.43 -1.52
CA ALA A 30 6.34 9.57 -1.64
C ALA A 30 6.36 8.50 -0.53
N ASP A 31 5.98 8.87 0.69
CA ASP A 31 5.87 7.95 1.81
C ASP A 31 4.75 6.92 1.60
N ASN A 32 3.61 7.34 1.05
CA ASN A 32 2.54 6.40 0.68
C ASN A 32 2.98 5.43 -0.43
N PHE A 33 3.73 5.93 -1.42
CA PHE A 33 4.30 5.10 -2.48
C PHE A 33 5.27 4.06 -1.92
N ARG A 34 6.18 4.46 -1.02
CA ARG A 34 7.09 3.52 -0.33
C ARG A 34 6.32 2.44 0.42
N ASN A 35 5.25 2.82 1.13
CA ASN A 35 4.43 1.87 1.89
C ASN A 35 3.75 0.80 1.01
N LEU A 36 3.50 1.06 -0.29
CA LEU A 36 2.97 0.06 -1.21
C LEU A 36 3.95 -1.09 -1.50
N PHE A 37 5.26 -0.86 -1.35
CA PHE A 37 6.31 -1.87 -1.58
C PHE A 37 6.70 -2.66 -0.33
N GLU A 38 6.06 -2.40 0.81
CA GLU A 38 6.28 -3.16 2.04
C GLU A 38 5.37 -4.41 2.05
N VAL A 39 4.59 -4.62 3.10
CA VAL A 39 3.61 -5.72 3.22
C VAL A 39 2.64 -5.81 2.04
N PRO A 40 2.11 -4.70 1.46
CA PRO A 40 1.11 -4.78 0.40
C PRO A 40 1.57 -5.48 -0.87
N VAL A 41 2.89 -5.58 -1.12
CA VAL A 41 3.42 -6.27 -2.30
C VAL A 41 3.05 -7.76 -2.32
N LEU A 42 2.82 -8.37 -1.15
CA LEU A 42 2.43 -9.78 -1.03
C LEU A 42 1.02 -10.07 -1.56
N PHE A 43 0.23 -9.05 -1.86
CA PHE A 43 -1.08 -9.20 -2.48
C PHE A 43 -0.99 -9.76 -3.91
N TYR A 44 -0.03 -9.30 -4.71
CA TYR A 44 0.08 -9.74 -6.10
C TYR A 44 0.42 -11.23 -6.21
N PRO A 45 1.41 -11.78 -5.48
CA PRO A 45 1.64 -13.22 -5.44
C PRO A 45 0.43 -14.00 -4.90
N ALA A 46 -0.31 -13.48 -3.91
CA ALA A 46 -1.50 -14.15 -3.39
C ALA A 46 -2.55 -14.37 -4.48
N LEU A 47 -2.80 -13.37 -5.34
CA LEU A 47 -3.74 -13.50 -6.46
C LEU A 47 -3.24 -14.50 -7.51
N ILE A 48 -1.95 -14.49 -7.81
CA ILE A 48 -1.34 -15.45 -8.75
C ILE A 48 -1.48 -16.88 -8.21
N VAL A 49 -1.15 -17.10 -6.94
CA VAL A 49 -1.33 -18.40 -6.26
C VAL A 49 -2.79 -18.82 -6.33
N ALA A 50 -3.72 -17.95 -5.93
CA ALA A 50 -5.15 -18.25 -5.97
C ALA A 50 -5.63 -18.69 -7.37
N PHE A 51 -5.14 -18.04 -8.42
CA PHE A 51 -5.47 -18.38 -9.80
C PHE A 51 -4.87 -19.73 -10.23
N LEU A 52 -3.56 -19.93 -10.00
CA LEU A 52 -2.85 -21.14 -10.42
C LEU A 52 -3.32 -22.40 -9.66
N THR A 53 -3.75 -22.24 -8.41
CA THR A 53 -4.25 -23.35 -7.59
C THR A 53 -5.76 -23.54 -7.70
N ALA A 54 -6.42 -22.84 -8.63
CA ALA A 54 -7.88 -22.86 -8.80
C ALA A 54 -8.68 -22.53 -7.52
N GLN A 55 -8.13 -21.68 -6.65
CA GLN A 55 -8.75 -21.24 -5.39
C GLN A 55 -9.47 -19.89 -5.50
N VAL A 56 -9.84 -19.48 -6.72
CA VAL A 56 -10.69 -18.30 -6.95
C VAL A 56 -12.12 -18.64 -6.54
N SER A 57 -12.51 -18.18 -5.36
CA SER A 57 -13.83 -18.40 -4.74
C SER A 57 -14.43 -17.07 -4.31
N ALA A 58 -15.71 -17.07 -3.94
CA ALA A 58 -16.35 -15.88 -3.39
C ALA A 58 -15.59 -15.31 -2.18
N THR A 59 -15.03 -16.18 -1.32
CA THR A 59 -14.26 -15.79 -0.14
C THR A 59 -12.94 -15.12 -0.50
N THR A 60 -12.14 -15.72 -1.39
CA THR A 60 -10.84 -15.14 -1.81
C THR A 60 -11.04 -13.84 -2.57
N LEU A 61 -12.10 -13.75 -3.39
CA LEU A 61 -12.48 -12.53 -4.10
C LEU A 61 -12.93 -11.42 -3.13
N ALA A 62 -13.75 -11.74 -2.13
CA ALA A 62 -14.20 -10.78 -1.13
C ALA A 62 -13.02 -10.22 -0.32
N LEU A 63 -12.11 -11.09 0.16
CA LEU A 63 -10.91 -10.67 0.88
C LEU A 63 -10.02 -9.76 0.02
N ALA A 64 -9.86 -10.09 -1.27
CA ALA A 64 -9.08 -9.28 -2.20
C ALA A 64 -9.67 -7.87 -2.37
N TRP A 65 -10.98 -7.74 -2.55
CA TRP A 65 -11.63 -6.43 -2.68
C TRP A 65 -11.62 -5.62 -1.38
N ILE A 66 -11.80 -6.26 -0.23
CA ILE A 66 -11.66 -5.59 1.08
C ILE A 66 -10.24 -5.04 1.23
N PHE A 67 -9.22 -5.82 0.87
CA PHE A 67 -7.83 -5.36 0.89
C PHE A 67 -7.63 -4.12 0.00
N VAL A 68 -8.11 -4.15 -1.24
CA VAL A 68 -8.02 -3.01 -2.17
C VAL A 68 -8.72 -1.76 -1.61
N ALA A 69 -9.93 -1.91 -1.07
CA ALA A 69 -10.68 -0.79 -0.49
C ALA A 69 -9.94 -0.17 0.71
N LEU A 70 -9.37 -0.99 1.60
CA LEU A 70 -8.55 -0.51 2.72
C LEU A 70 -7.30 0.21 2.24
N ARG A 71 -6.64 -0.24 1.16
CA ARG A 71 -5.48 0.44 0.57
C ARG A 71 -5.84 1.78 -0.06
N MET A 72 -7.00 1.88 -0.70
CA MET A 72 -7.52 3.15 -1.20
C MET A 72 -7.78 4.13 -0.05
N MET A 73 -8.42 3.65 1.03
CA MET A 73 -8.67 4.47 2.22
C MET A 73 -7.37 4.92 2.90
N HIS A 74 -6.37 4.03 3.04
CA HIS A 74 -5.07 4.38 3.58
C HIS A 74 -4.40 5.50 2.79
N SER A 75 -4.40 5.37 1.45
CA SER A 75 -3.82 6.36 0.54
C SER A 75 -4.55 7.71 0.64
N ALA A 76 -5.88 7.69 0.73
CA ALA A 76 -6.69 8.90 0.93
C ALA A 76 -6.37 9.61 2.26
N ILE A 77 -6.21 8.85 3.34
CA ILE A 77 -5.86 9.41 4.66
C ILE A 77 -4.44 10.00 4.65
N GLN A 78 -3.46 9.27 4.12
CA GLN A 78 -2.06 9.69 4.15
C GLN A 78 -1.77 10.89 3.23
N CYS A 79 -2.30 10.87 2.00
CA CYS A 79 -2.14 11.97 1.05
C CYS A 79 -3.05 13.17 1.38
N GLY A 80 -4.16 12.95 2.09
CA GLY A 80 -5.06 14.02 2.54
C GLY A 80 -4.66 14.61 3.89
N TYR A 81 -5.48 14.36 4.91
CA TYR A 81 -5.39 15.00 6.23
C TYR A 81 -4.33 14.40 7.17
N ASN A 82 -3.77 13.25 6.84
CA ASN A 82 -2.58 12.65 7.46
C ASN A 82 -2.65 12.46 8.99
N LYS A 83 -3.79 12.00 9.53
CA LYS A 83 -3.88 11.68 10.96
C LYS A 83 -3.25 10.32 11.25
N VAL A 84 -2.17 10.33 12.04
CA VAL A 84 -1.30 9.16 12.28
C VAL A 84 -2.07 7.94 12.78
N MET A 85 -2.94 8.10 13.77
CA MET A 85 -3.72 6.97 14.31
C MET A 85 -4.71 6.39 13.29
N HIS A 86 -5.32 7.23 12.45
CA HIS A 86 -6.27 6.74 11.44
C HIS A 86 -5.55 5.92 10.36
N ARG A 87 -4.43 6.42 9.82
CA ARG A 87 -3.65 5.64 8.84
C ARG A 87 -3.10 4.35 9.46
N PHE A 88 -2.68 4.38 10.73
CA PHE A 88 -2.18 3.19 11.43
C PHE A 88 -3.24 2.10 11.53
N TYR A 89 -4.46 2.41 11.99
CA TYR A 89 -5.53 1.42 12.07
C TYR A 89 -5.90 0.86 10.70
N VAL A 90 -5.99 1.71 9.66
CA VAL A 90 -6.31 1.24 8.31
C VAL A 90 -5.18 0.36 7.74
N TYR A 91 -3.93 0.71 7.98
CA TYR A 91 -2.77 -0.11 7.59
C TYR A 91 -2.80 -1.48 8.24
N VAL A 92 -3.01 -1.53 9.56
CA VAL A 92 -3.08 -2.79 10.33
C VAL A 92 -4.26 -3.63 9.85
N SER A 93 -5.44 -3.05 9.69
CA SER A 93 -6.61 -3.76 9.15
C SER A 93 -6.36 -4.32 7.76
N SER A 94 -5.72 -3.55 6.86
CA SER A 94 -5.37 -4.05 5.53
C SER A 94 -4.37 -5.20 5.59
N SER A 95 -3.40 -5.14 6.50
CA SER A 95 -2.41 -6.18 6.70
C SER A 95 -3.05 -7.47 7.23
N TRP A 96 -3.98 -7.36 8.18
CA TRP A 96 -4.74 -8.50 8.68
C TRP A 96 -5.56 -9.19 7.60
N VAL A 97 -6.26 -8.44 6.75
CA VAL A 97 -7.02 -9.01 5.63
C VAL A 97 -6.10 -9.76 4.66
N LEU A 98 -4.91 -9.22 4.39
CA LEU A 98 -3.92 -9.88 3.56
C LEU A 98 -3.41 -11.19 4.19
N TRP A 99 -3.13 -11.19 5.50
CA TRP A 99 -2.73 -12.40 6.22
C TRP A 99 -3.84 -13.47 6.21
N ILE A 100 -5.09 -13.07 6.37
CA ILE A 100 -6.25 -13.98 6.27
C ILE A 100 -6.34 -14.57 4.87
N LEU A 101 -6.16 -13.77 3.81
CA LEU A 101 -6.13 -14.25 2.43
C LEU A 101 -5.05 -15.34 2.24
N TRP A 102 -3.83 -15.08 2.73
CA TRP A 102 -2.76 -16.08 2.69
C TRP A 102 -3.08 -17.34 3.48
N ALA A 103 -3.68 -17.22 4.67
CA ALA A 103 -4.09 -18.37 5.47
C ALA A 103 -5.14 -19.23 4.76
N VAL A 104 -6.12 -18.61 4.09
CA VAL A 104 -7.12 -19.32 3.27
C VAL A 104 -6.43 -20.08 2.13
N LEU A 105 -5.51 -19.44 1.42
CA LEU A 105 -4.78 -20.08 0.32
C LEU A 105 -3.89 -21.25 0.79
N ALA A 106 -3.18 -21.04 1.90
CA ALA A 106 -2.34 -22.07 2.50
C ALA A 106 -3.17 -23.28 2.97
N PHE A 107 -4.31 -23.04 3.61
CA PHE A 107 -5.20 -24.11 4.02
C PHE A 107 -5.79 -24.88 2.83
N GLY A 108 -6.15 -24.18 1.75
CA GLY A 108 -6.62 -24.81 0.51
C GLY A 108 -5.56 -25.64 -0.22
N LEU A 109 -4.27 -25.38 0.02
CA LEU A 109 -3.15 -26.15 -0.53
C LEU A 109 -2.82 -27.41 0.27
N LEU A 110 -3.16 -27.44 1.56
CA LEU A 110 -2.89 -28.56 2.46
C LEU A 110 -4.01 -29.61 2.48
N LYS A 111 -5.14 -29.32 1.84
CA LYS A 111 -6.26 -30.24 1.63
C LYS A 111 -6.14 -30.93 0.28
#